data_AF-A0A1Q6JW63-F1
#
_entry.id   AF-A0A1Q6JW63-F1
#
_cell.length_a   1.000
_cell.length_b   1.000
_cell.length_c   1.000
_cell.angle_alpha   90.00
_cell.angle_beta   90.00
_cell.angle_gamma   90.00
#
_symmetry.space_group_name_H-M   'P 1'
#
loop_
_entity.id
_entity.type
_entity.pdbx_description
1 polymer ?
#
loop_
_entity_poly.entity_id
_entity_poly.type
_entity_poly.pdbx_seq_one_letter_code
_entity_poly.pdbx_strand_id
1 'polypeptide(L)'
;MRYLYDNRAMTLSAFNSLGREYIEKFIYESIYDAVHDQVIQKSVYVIIDNEDIEFIANYFTITYVALMVQWLQHGMTEEIDSFIKRIGRMMQGAVDAAVQKMRKE
;
A
#
# COMPACT_ATOMS: atom_id res chain seq x y z
N MET A 1 2.07 -2.47 9.69
CA MET A 1 0.73 -1.90 9.98
C MET A 1 0.22 -2.18 11.39
N ARG A 2 0.13 -3.43 11.85
CA ARG A 2 -0.41 -3.75 13.19
C ARG A 2 0.29 -3.00 14.33
N TYR A 3 1.61 -2.88 14.27
CA TYR A 3 2.41 -2.07 15.21
C TYR A 3 1.90 -0.62 15.38
N LEU A 4 1.55 0.07 14.29
CA LEU A 4 1.03 1.44 14.35
C LEU A 4 -0.34 1.49 15.06
N TYR A 5 -1.17 0.48 14.83
CA TYR A 5 -2.48 0.38 15.44
C TYR A 5 -2.41 0.03 16.93
N ASP A 6 -1.58 -0.94 17.29
CA ASP A 6 -1.35 -1.35 18.67
C ASP A 6 -0.79 -0.19 19.51
N ASN A 7 -0.05 0.73 18.88
CA ASN A 7 0.50 1.95 19.47
C ASN A 7 -0.26 3.23 19.06
N ARG A 8 -1.56 3.12 18.72
CA ARG A 8 -2.34 4.21 18.10
C ARG A 8 -2.22 5.58 18.76
N ALA A 9 -2.14 5.66 20.09
CA ALA A 9 -2.03 6.93 20.79
C ALA A 9 -0.71 7.65 20.44
N MET A 10 0.41 6.93 20.52
CA MET A 10 1.73 7.43 20.13
C MET A 10 1.77 7.71 18.63
N THR A 11 1.23 6.83 17.79
CA THR A 11 1.20 7.00 16.34
C THR A 11 0.43 8.26 15.94
N LEU A 12 -0.76 8.49 16.50
CA LEU A 12 -1.56 9.68 16.22
C LEU A 12 -0.89 10.96 16.75
N SER A 13 -0.27 10.92 17.93
CA SER A 13 0.51 12.05 18.43
C SER A 13 1.70 12.39 17.52
N ALA A 14 2.47 11.38 17.09
CA ALA A 14 3.58 11.56 16.16
C ALA A 14 3.10 12.10 14.80
N PHE A 15 2.04 11.51 14.25
CA PHE A 15 1.43 11.91 12.98
C PHE A 15 0.89 13.34 12.99
N ASN A 16 0.34 13.81 14.11
CA ASN A 16 -0.16 15.17 14.28
C ASN A 16 0.93 16.19 14.71
N SER A 17 2.21 15.81 14.62
CA SER A 17 3.35 16.63 15.03
C SER A 17 4.44 16.63 13.96
N LEU A 18 5.66 17.07 14.33
CA LEU A 18 6.84 16.99 13.47
C LEU A 18 7.23 15.53 13.11
N GLY A 19 6.67 14.53 13.79
CA GLY A 19 6.86 13.12 13.49
C GLY A 19 6.12 12.61 12.24
N ARG A 20 5.29 13.44 11.59
CA ARG A 20 4.44 13.05 10.47
C ARG A 20 5.20 12.41 9.31
N GLU A 21 6.29 13.04 8.89
CA GLU A 21 7.11 12.57 7.76
C GLU A 21 7.67 11.16 8.01
N TYR A 22 8.09 10.87 9.24
CA TYR A 22 8.59 9.54 9.62
C TYR A 22 7.50 8.47 9.55
N ILE A 23 6.27 8.80 9.97
CA ILE A 23 5.14 7.89 9.88
C ILE A 23 4.76 7.63 8.42
N GLU A 24 4.67 8.69 7.60
CA GLU A 24 4.34 8.57 6.17
C GLU A 24 5.43 7.78 5.41
N LYS A 25 6.70 8.03 5.69
CA LYS A 25 7.82 7.28 5.11
C LYS A 25 7.79 5.81 5.49
N PHE A 26 7.62 5.51 6.78
CA PHE A 26 7.50 4.12 7.24
C PHE A 26 6.34 3.37 6.58
N ILE A 27 5.19 4.04 6.43
CA ILE A 27 4.02 3.50 5.75
C ILE A 27 4.31 3.24 4.27
N TYR A 28 4.96 4.20 3.60
CA TYR A 28 5.33 4.06 2.19
C TYR A 28 6.26 2.88 1.97
N GLU A 29 7.38 2.80 2.69
CA GLU A 29 8.37 1.71 2.54
C GLU A 29 7.72 0.35 2.80
N SER A 30 6.94 0.23 3.89
CA SER A 30 6.25 -1.03 4.23
C SER A 30 5.26 -1.50 3.15
N ILE A 31 4.58 -0.56 2.49
CA ILE A 31 3.60 -0.86 1.45
C ILE A 31 4.30 -1.14 0.12
N TYR A 32 5.31 -0.35 -0.22
CA TYR A 32 6.04 -0.49 -1.48
C TYR A 32 6.63 -1.88 -1.60
N ASP A 33 7.33 -2.37 -0.57
CA ASP A 33 7.93 -3.70 -0.57
C ASP A 33 6.86 -4.79 -0.80
N ALA A 34 5.74 -4.73 -0.08
CA ALA A 34 4.66 -5.71 -0.18
C ALA A 34 3.96 -5.68 -1.56
N VAL A 35 3.76 -4.50 -2.13
CA VAL A 35 3.14 -4.34 -3.44
C VAL A 35 4.10 -4.77 -4.55
N HIS A 36 5.37 -4.37 -4.48
CA HIS A 36 6.39 -4.71 -5.46
C HIS A 36 6.58 -6.22 -5.56
N ASP A 37 6.75 -6.90 -4.43
CA ASP A 37 6.83 -8.36 -4.37
C ASP A 37 5.63 -9.04 -5.05
N GLN A 38 4.43 -8.51 -4.81
CA GLN A 38 3.21 -9.03 -5.43
C GLN A 38 3.20 -8.81 -6.94
N VAL A 39 3.61 -7.64 -7.44
CA VAL A 39 3.69 -7.35 -8.88
C VAL A 39 4.70 -8.29 -9.53
N ILE A 40 5.90 -8.42 -8.97
CA ILE A 40 6.94 -9.33 -9.48
C ILE A 40 6.40 -10.75 -9.56
N GLN A 41 5.73 -11.24 -8.52
CA GLN A 41 5.17 -12.58 -8.48
C GLN A 41 4.10 -12.81 -9.56
N LYS A 42 3.34 -11.78 -9.92
CA LYS A 42 2.32 -11.83 -11.00
C LYS A 42 2.94 -11.69 -12.39
N SER A 43 4.08 -11.04 -12.51
CA SER A 43 4.78 -10.83 -13.78
C SER A 43 5.65 -12.00 -14.21
N VAL A 44 5.96 -12.98 -13.34
CA VAL A 44 6.87 -14.12 -13.65
C VAL A 44 6.55 -14.84 -14.97
N TYR A 45 5.28 -14.95 -15.34
CA TYR A 45 4.83 -15.69 -16.54
C TYR A 45 4.29 -14.76 -17.64
N VAL A 46 4.56 -13.45 -17.55
CA VAL A 46 4.07 -12.43 -18.46
C VAL A 46 5.25 -11.70 -19.06
N ILE A 47 5.27 -11.52 -20.38
CA ILE A 47 6.25 -10.67 -21.03
C ILE A 47 5.79 -9.22 -20.80
N ILE A 48 6.50 -8.49 -19.95
CA ILE A 48 6.19 -7.10 -19.56
C ILE A 48 7.51 -6.37 -19.33
N ASP A 49 7.55 -5.06 -19.60
CA ASP A 49 8.74 -4.26 -19.36
C ASP A 49 8.92 -3.95 -17.86
N ASN A 50 10.18 -3.84 -17.45
CA ASN A 50 10.52 -3.43 -16.08
C ASN A 50 9.94 -2.05 -15.74
N GLU A 51 9.87 -1.14 -16.71
CA GLU A 51 9.27 0.19 -16.52
C GLU A 51 7.78 0.10 -16.17
N ASP A 52 7.04 -0.80 -16.83
CA ASP A 52 5.62 -1.05 -16.53
C ASP A 52 5.45 -1.75 -15.18
N ILE A 53 6.33 -2.70 -14.83
CA ILE A 53 6.36 -3.33 -13.49
C ILE A 53 6.50 -2.26 -12.41
N GLU A 54 7.49 -1.38 -12.54
CA GLU A 54 7.73 -0.30 -11.57
C GLU A 54 6.56 0.70 -11.53
N PHE A 55 5.98 1.02 -12.68
CA PHE A 55 4.81 1.89 -12.74
C PHE A 55 3.60 1.29 -12.02
N ILE A 56 3.30 0.01 -12.25
CA ILE A 56 2.21 -0.71 -11.56
C ILE A 56 2.47 -0.72 -10.05
N ALA A 57 3.68 -1.08 -9.63
CA ALA A 57 4.05 -1.12 -8.21
C ALA A 57 3.89 0.25 -7.54
N ASN A 58 4.38 1.31 -8.19
CA ASN A 58 4.25 2.67 -7.67
C ASN A 58 2.80 3.14 -7.62
N TYR A 59 2.00 2.89 -8.66
CA TYR A 59 0.57 3.26 -8.69
C TYR A 59 -0.19 2.68 -7.50
N PHE A 60 -0.03 1.38 -7.27
CA PHE A 60 -0.71 0.71 -6.17
C PHE A 60 -0.15 1.16 -4.81
N THR A 61 1.16 1.33 -4.69
CA THR A 61 1.79 1.86 -3.47
C THR A 61 1.22 3.21 -3.08
N ILE A 62 1.19 4.18 -4.00
CA ILE A 62 0.63 5.51 -3.76
C ILE A 62 -0.83 5.41 -3.31
N THR A 63 -1.63 4.58 -3.99
CA THR A 63 -3.04 4.38 -3.66
C THR A 63 -3.23 3.81 -2.24
N TYR A 64 -2.46 2.78 -1.88
CA TYR A 64 -2.49 2.19 -0.56
C TYR A 64 -2.05 3.19 0.53
N VAL A 65 -0.95 3.89 0.32
CA VAL A 65 -0.43 4.89 1.25
C VAL A 65 -1.45 6.00 1.47
N ALA A 66 -2.07 6.51 0.41
CA ALA A 66 -3.10 7.55 0.52
C ALA A 66 -4.30 7.09 1.38
N LEU A 67 -4.76 5.84 1.19
CA LEU A 67 -5.84 5.28 2.02
C LEU A 67 -5.41 5.14 3.48
N MET A 68 -4.18 4.67 3.75
CA MET A 68 -3.65 4.54 5.11
C MET A 68 -3.50 5.89 5.81
N VAL A 69 -3.01 6.91 5.10
CA VAL A 69 -2.88 8.28 5.61
C VAL A 69 -4.26 8.86 5.92
N GLN A 70 -5.26 8.64 5.06
CA GLN A 70 -6.63 9.05 5.36
C GLN A 70 -7.17 8.35 6.61
N TRP A 71 -6.91 7.06 6.79
CA TRP A 71 -7.34 6.34 8.00
C TRP A 71 -6.68 6.89 9.28
N LEU A 72 -5.41 7.29 9.21
CA LEU A 72 -4.72 8.00 10.29
C LEU A 72 -5.32 9.37 10.57
N GLN A 73 -5.61 10.16 9.53
CA GLN A 73 -6.27 11.47 9.65
C GLN A 73 -7.63 11.38 10.33
N HIS A 74 -8.37 10.29 10.09
CA HIS A 74 -9.65 10.00 10.76
C HIS A 74 -9.49 9.33 12.13
N GLY A 75 -8.29 9.32 12.72
CA GLY A 75 -8.05 8.85 14.07
C GLY A 75 -8.02 7.33 14.23
N MET A 76 -7.80 6.57 13.15
CA MET A 76 -7.75 5.10 13.16
C MET A 76 -9.02 4.46 13.73
N THR A 77 -10.19 5.05 13.44
CA THR A 77 -11.49 4.67 14.03
C THR A 77 -11.98 3.30 13.58
N GLU A 78 -11.65 2.88 12.36
CA GLU A 78 -11.89 1.52 11.88
C GLU A 78 -10.81 0.56 12.40
N GLU A 79 -11.21 -0.60 12.91
CA GLU A 79 -10.28 -1.68 13.29
C GLU A 79 -9.33 -2.05 12.15
N ILE A 80 -8.04 -2.21 12.44
CA ILE A 80 -7.00 -2.40 11.42
C ILE A 80 -7.27 -3.61 10.51
N ASP A 81 -7.76 -4.72 11.07
CA ASP A 81 -8.05 -5.93 10.30
C ASP A 81 -9.22 -5.72 9.33
N SER A 82 -10.24 -4.96 9.76
CA SER A 82 -11.38 -4.58 8.91
C SER A 82 -10.93 -3.66 7.78
N PHE A 83 -10.09 -2.68 8.10
CA PHE A 83 -9.55 -1.73 7.14
C PHE A 83 -8.68 -2.41 6.09
N ILE A 84 -7.70 -3.22 6.51
CA ILE A 84 -6.84 -4.00 5.61
C ILE A 84 -7.68 -4.94 4.75
N LYS A 85 -8.68 -5.62 5.33
CA LYS A 85 -9.57 -6.52 4.57
C LYS A 85 -10.42 -5.77 3.54
N ARG A 86 -10.87 -4.55 3.82
CA ARG A 86 -11.61 -3.73 2.85
C ARG A 86 -10.71 -3.34 1.67
N ILE A 87 -9.49 -2.86 1.95
CA ILE A 87 -8.55 -2.53 0.88
C ILE A 87 -8.16 -3.79 0.09
N GLY A 88 -7.83 -4.88 0.78
CA GLY A 88 -7.49 -6.16 0.15
C GLY A 88 -8.58 -6.67 -0.78
N ARG A 89 -9.87 -6.52 -0.42
CA ARG A 89 -10.99 -6.88 -1.31
C ARG A 89 -11.06 -6.03 -2.57
N MET A 90 -10.85 -4.72 -2.45
CA MET A 90 -10.83 -3.81 -3.61
C MET A 90 -9.66 -4.12 -4.55
N MET A 91 -8.54 -4.58 -3.97
CA MET A 91 -7.29 -4.84 -4.67
C MET A 91 -7.17 -6.28 -5.18
N GLN A 92 -8.08 -7.16 -4.75
CA GLN A 92 -8.10 -8.56 -5.15
C GLN A 92 -8.21 -8.67 -6.68
N GLY A 93 -7.17 -9.22 -7.31
CA GLY A 93 -7.10 -9.35 -8.77
C GLY A 93 -6.79 -8.05 -9.53
N ALA A 94 -6.72 -6.89 -8.86
CA ALA A 94 -6.41 -5.62 -9.50
C ALA A 94 -4.97 -5.57 -10.04
N VAL A 95 -4.01 -6.06 -9.26
CA VAL A 95 -2.60 -6.16 -9.67
C VAL A 95 -2.43 -7.09 -10.87
N ASP A 96 -3.06 -8.27 -10.80
CA ASP A 96 -3.02 -9.26 -11.88
C ASP A 96 -3.63 -8.69 -13.17
N ALA A 97 -4.79 -8.05 -13.07
CA ALA A 97 -5.41 -7.38 -14.20
C ALA A 97 -4.55 -6.24 -14.79
N ALA A 98 -3.82 -5.49 -13.96
CA ALA A 98 -2.90 -4.46 -14.42
C ALA A 98 -1.72 -5.06 -15.19
N VAL A 99 -1.09 -6.10 -14.64
CA VAL A 99 0.01 -6.83 -15.31
C VAL A 99 -0.45 -7.40 -16.65
N GLN A 100 -1.62 -8.04 -16.71
CA GLN A 100 -2.15 -8.57 -17.97
C GLN A 100 -2.46 -7.50 -19.01
N LYS A 101 -2.87 -6.30 -18.59
CA LYS A 101 -3.14 -5.18 -19.51
C LYS A 101 -1.86 -4.54 -20.07
N MET A 102 -0.77 -4.59 -19.32
CA MET A 102 0.54 -4.06 -19.71
C MET A 102 1.47 -5.11 -20.31
N ARG A 103 0.97 -6.34 -20.55
CA ARG A 103 1.75 -7.36 -21.25
C ARG A 103 2.08 -6.91 -22.67
N LYS A 104 3.25 -7.31 -23.14
CA LYS A 104 3.62 -7.20 -24.56
C LYS A 104 2.88 -8.25 -25.39
N GLU A 105 2.57 -7.88 -26.63
CA GLU A 105 2.04 -8.78 -27.65
C GLU A 105 3.08 -9.80 -28.13
#